data_AF-A0A9X0LF90-F1
#
_entry.id   AF-A0A9X0LF90-F1
#
_cell.length_a   1.000
_cell.length_b   1.000
_cell.length_c   1.000
_cell.angle_alpha   90.00
_cell.angle_beta   90.00
_cell.angle_gamma   90.00
#
_symmetry.space_group_name_H-M   'P 1'
#
loop_
_entity.id
_entity.type
_entity.pdbx_description
1 polymer ?
#
loop_
_entity_poly.entity_id
_entity_poly.type
_entity_poly.pdbx_seq_one_letter_code
_entity_poly.pdbx_strand_id
1 'polypeptide(L)'
;MTGYLGSYATLGLLLLVSVLFLVVAFSANRVLRPARPADPPGKRASYECGVDPVGGDWAQMQIRYYVYAYLYVLFAVEAVFLFPWALIFDRPDFGLVTVVEMAIFVAVLALGLLYAWRRRILHWT
;
A
#
# COMPACT_ATOMS: atom_id res chain seq x y z
N MET A 1 5.11 2.29 31.20
CA MET A 1 4.56 1.33 30.21
C MET A 1 5.70 0.52 29.59
N THR A 2 6.35 -0.34 30.37
CA THR A 2 7.63 -0.99 29.99
C THR A 2 7.51 -2.50 29.70
N GLY A 3 6.29 -3.05 29.64
CA GLY A 3 6.02 -4.45 29.27
C GLY A 3 5.34 -4.59 27.90
N TYR A 4 5.26 -5.82 27.37
CA TYR A 4 4.66 -6.15 26.06
C TYR A 4 3.31 -5.47 25.81
N LEU A 5 2.36 -5.60 26.75
CA LEU A 5 1.04 -4.95 26.68
C LEU A 5 1.11 -3.41 26.75
N GLY A 6 2.12 -2.86 27.42
CA GLY A 6 2.37 -1.42 27.48
C GLY A 6 2.81 -0.82 26.14
N SER A 7 3.57 -1.57 25.35
CA SER A 7 3.95 -1.16 23.99
C SER A 7 2.74 -1.10 23.06
N TYR A 8 1.83 -2.08 23.12
CA TYR A 8 0.56 -2.02 22.36
C TYR A 8 -0.35 -0.91 22.84
N ALA A 9 -0.42 -0.64 24.14
CA ALA A 9 -1.17 0.50 24.66
C ALA A 9 -0.62 1.84 24.12
N THR A 10 0.70 1.98 24.05
CA THR A 10 1.35 3.15 23.43
C THR A 10 1.00 3.29 21.95
N LEU A 11 1.05 2.19 21.18
CA LEU A 11 0.65 2.19 19.77
C LEU A 11 -0.83 2.56 19.58
N GLY A 12 -1.72 1.98 20.39
CA GLY A 12 -3.15 2.28 20.37
C GLY A 12 -3.44 3.74 20.71
N LEU A 13 -2.76 4.29 21.73
CA LEU A 13 -2.84 5.70 22.08
C LEU A 13 -2.37 6.59 20.93
N LEU A 14 -1.25 6.25 20.29
CA LEU A 14 -0.71 7.01 19.16
C LEU A 14 -1.68 7.02 17.97
N LEU A 15 -2.29 5.87 17.65
CA LEU A 15 -3.34 5.80 16.62
C LEU A 15 -4.55 6.67 16.98
N LEU A 16 -5.02 6.60 18.22
CA LEU A 16 -6.15 7.39 18.71
C LEU A 16 -5.86 8.89 18.60
N VAL A 17 -4.70 9.33 19.07
CA VAL A 17 -4.27 10.73 18.99
C VAL A 17 -4.13 11.17 17.53
N SER A 18 -3.62 10.32 16.64
CA SER A 18 -3.49 10.64 15.20
C SER A 18 -4.85 10.85 14.53
N VAL A 19 -5.82 9.97 14.81
CA VAL A 19 -7.19 10.11 14.30
C VAL A 19 -7.85 11.36 14.89
N LEU A 20 -7.72 11.58 16.20
CA LEU A 20 -8.26 12.75 16.87
C LEU A 20 -7.70 14.05 16.27
N PHE A 21 -6.39 14.08 16.01
CA PHE A 21 -5.74 15.22 15.37
C PHE A 21 -6.34 15.51 14.00
N LEU A 22 -6.52 14.50 13.14
CA LEU A 22 -7.16 14.68 11.84
C LEU A 22 -8.59 15.23 11.99
N VAL A 23 -9.39 14.65 12.88
CA VAL A 23 -10.77 15.11 13.13
C VAL A 23 -10.80 16.56 13.60
N VAL A 24 -9.94 16.93 14.55
CA VAL A 24 -9.84 18.31 15.06
C VAL A 24 -9.39 19.26 13.95
N ALA A 25 -8.39 18.89 13.15
CA ALA A 25 -7.88 19.73 12.06
C ALA A 25 -8.95 19.97 10.98
N PHE A 26 -9.64 18.93 10.53
CA PHE A 26 -10.74 19.07 9.54
C PHE A 26 -11.93 19.84 10.10
N SER A 27 -12.26 19.65 11.38
CA SER A 27 -13.34 20.39 12.07
C SER A 27 -12.98 21.86 12.24
N ALA A 28 -11.76 22.17 12.67
CA ALA A 28 -11.24 23.53 12.77
C ALA A 28 -11.24 24.21 11.41
N ASN A 29 -10.76 23.55 10.35
CA ASN A 29 -10.85 24.08 8.98
C ASN A 29 -12.29 24.38 8.57
N ARG A 30 -13.25 23.50 8.90
CA ARG A 30 -14.67 23.71 8.59
C ARG A 30 -15.25 24.95 9.30
N VAL A 31 -14.82 25.24 10.53
CA VAL A 31 -15.31 26.37 11.34
C VAL A 31 -14.59 27.68 10.98
N LEU A 32 -13.27 27.63 10.76
CA LEU A 32 -12.44 28.80 10.51
C LEU A 32 -12.46 29.26 9.06
N ARG A 33 -12.79 28.38 8.10
CA ARG A 33 -12.82 28.78 6.69
C ARG A 33 -13.84 29.90 6.46
N PRO A 34 -13.56 30.87 5.58
CA PRO A 34 -14.56 31.83 5.14
C PRO A 34 -15.79 31.11 4.60
N ALA A 35 -16.96 31.38 5.19
CA ALA A 35 -18.21 30.91 4.64
C ALA A 35 -18.42 31.58 3.27
N ARG A 36 -18.33 30.82 2.18
CA ARG A 36 -18.76 31.24 0.85
C ARG A 36 -20.08 30.55 0.53
N PRO A 37 -21.22 31.07 1.05
CA PRO A 37 -22.55 30.47 0.84
C PRO A 37 -23.01 30.56 -0.62
N ALA A 38 -22.49 31.52 -1.38
CA ALA A 38 -22.70 31.56 -2.82
C ALA A 38 -22.19 30.26 -3.46
N ASP A 39 -23.07 29.62 -4.24
CA ASP A 39 -22.78 28.45 -5.06
C ASP A 39 -22.77 28.88 -6.53
N PRO A 40 -21.76 29.67 -6.95
CA PRO A 40 -21.66 30.08 -8.34
C PRO A 40 -21.57 28.85 -9.25
N PRO A 41 -22.11 28.94 -10.47
CA PRO A 41 -22.00 27.87 -11.45
C PRO A 41 -20.53 27.47 -11.63
N GLY A 42 -20.26 26.16 -11.60
CA GLY A 42 -18.91 25.59 -11.71
C GLY A 42 -18.18 25.32 -10.39
N LYS A 43 -18.62 25.85 -9.22
CA LYS A 43 -17.92 25.62 -7.92
C LYS A 43 -17.81 24.16 -7.52
N ARG A 44 -18.80 23.34 -7.91
CA ARG A 44 -18.86 21.90 -7.68
C ARG A 44 -18.67 21.08 -8.96
N ALA A 45 -18.36 21.73 -10.08
CA ALA A 45 -18.06 21.02 -11.31
C ALA A 45 -16.69 20.34 -11.18
N SER A 46 -16.55 19.17 -11.78
CA SER A 46 -15.25 18.51 -11.93
C SER A 46 -14.32 19.42 -12.72
N TYR A 47 -13.06 19.48 -12.29
CA TYR A 47 -12.04 20.23 -13.02
C TYR A 47 -11.78 19.58 -14.38
N GLU A 48 -11.73 20.41 -15.42
CA GLU A 48 -11.40 20.07 -16.81
C GLU A 48 -10.49 21.18 -17.36
N CYS A 49 -10.16 21.19 -18.66
CA CYS A 49 -9.39 22.26 -19.30
C CYS A 49 -10.18 23.56 -19.62
N GLY A 50 -11.35 23.76 -19.00
CA GLY A 50 -12.21 24.94 -19.21
C GLY A 50 -13.36 24.74 -20.20
N VAL A 51 -13.59 23.51 -20.63
CA VAL A 51 -14.75 23.10 -21.45
C VAL A 51 -15.63 22.15 -20.65
N ASP A 52 -16.90 22.03 -21.05
CA ASP A 52 -17.78 21.03 -20.46
C ASP A 52 -17.25 19.62 -20.78
N PRO A 53 -17.24 18.71 -19.79
CA PRO A 53 -16.77 17.35 -20.01
C PRO A 53 -17.63 16.66 -21.07
N VAL A 54 -16.97 16.13 -22.10
CA VAL A 54 -17.61 15.42 -23.21
C VAL A 54 -17.19 13.95 -23.16
N GLY A 55 -18.17 13.06 -23.07
CA GLY A 55 -17.95 11.61 -22.94
C GLY A 55 -18.52 11.06 -21.63
N GLY A 56 -18.79 9.76 -21.58
CA GLY A 56 -19.24 9.10 -20.35
C GLY A 56 -18.07 8.78 -19.41
N ASP A 57 -18.33 8.70 -18.11
CA ASP A 57 -17.38 8.41 -17.02
C ASP A 57 -16.64 7.04 -17.11
N TRP A 58 -16.78 6.34 -18.23
CA TRP A 58 -16.13 5.05 -18.46
C TRP A 58 -14.71 5.25 -18.98
N ALA A 59 -13.77 5.35 -18.06
CA ALA A 59 -12.37 5.06 -18.37
C ALA A 59 -12.23 3.56 -18.64
N GLN A 60 -11.67 3.18 -19.81
CA GLN A 60 -11.27 1.79 -20.04
C GLN A 60 -10.14 1.42 -19.09
N MET A 61 -10.49 0.78 -17.96
CA MET A 61 -9.50 0.29 -17.01
C MET A 61 -8.68 -0.81 -17.69
N GLN A 62 -7.40 -0.53 -17.88
CA GLN A 62 -6.49 -1.42 -18.57
C GLN A 62 -6.18 -2.63 -17.68
N ILE A 63 -6.17 -3.85 -18.25
CA ILE A 63 -5.87 -5.07 -17.49
C ILE A 63 -4.49 -5.05 -16.81
N ARG A 64 -3.57 -4.21 -17.29
CA ARG A 64 -2.25 -4.01 -16.68
C ARG A 64 -2.32 -3.74 -15.18
N TYR A 65 -3.28 -2.92 -14.71
CA TYR A 65 -3.41 -2.61 -13.28
C TYR A 65 -3.70 -3.86 -12.45
N TYR A 66 -4.59 -4.72 -12.95
CA TYR A 66 -4.90 -5.99 -12.31
C TYR A 66 -3.68 -6.90 -12.25
N VAL A 67 -2.91 -7.00 -13.33
CA VAL A 67 -1.75 -7.89 -13.38
C VAL A 67 -0.65 -7.43 -12.40
N TYR A 68 -0.40 -6.12 -12.30
CA TYR A 68 0.53 -5.59 -11.30
C TYR A 68 0.04 -5.85 -9.86
N ALA A 69 -1.25 -5.62 -9.57
CA ALA A 69 -1.82 -5.87 -8.25
C ALA A 69 -1.75 -7.37 -7.88
N TYR A 70 -2.08 -8.25 -8.83
CA TYR A 70 -1.99 -9.69 -8.65
C TYR A 70 -0.56 -10.15 -8.35
N LEU A 71 0.42 -9.71 -9.15
CA LEU A 71 1.83 -10.00 -8.91
C LEU A 71 2.29 -9.46 -7.56
N TYR A 72 1.90 -8.25 -7.18
CA TYR A 72 2.22 -7.69 -5.87
C TYR A 72 1.69 -8.55 -4.73
N VAL A 73 0.42 -8.96 -4.76
CA VAL A 73 -0.18 -9.79 -3.70
C VAL A 73 0.54 -11.13 -3.60
N LEU A 74 0.85 -11.77 -4.74
CA LEU A 74 1.60 -13.03 -4.78
C LEU A 74 2.95 -12.89 -4.06
N PHE A 75 3.77 -11.91 -4.48
CA PHE A 75 5.08 -11.68 -3.88
C PHE A 75 5.00 -11.20 -2.42
N ALA A 76 3.99 -10.41 -2.07
CA ALA A 76 3.80 -9.92 -0.70
C ALA A 76 3.51 -11.06 0.27
N VAL A 77 2.66 -12.02 -0.12
CA VAL A 77 2.40 -13.23 0.67
C VAL A 77 3.67 -14.06 0.81
N GLU A 78 4.43 -14.23 -0.26
CA GLU A 78 5.67 -15.00 -0.22
C GLU A 78 6.76 -14.33 0.63
N ALA A 79 6.85 -13.00 0.58
CA ALA A 79 7.80 -12.23 1.40
C ALA A 79 7.54 -12.38 2.91
N VAL A 80 6.30 -12.68 3.32
CA VAL A 80 5.99 -12.93 4.74
C VAL A 80 6.76 -14.14 5.28
N PHE A 81 7.07 -15.13 4.44
CA PHE A 81 7.87 -16.30 4.85
C PHE A 81 9.35 -15.97 5.10
N LEU A 82 9.84 -14.83 4.63
CA LEU A 82 11.22 -14.40 4.90
C LEU A 82 11.40 -13.98 6.36
N PHE A 83 10.37 -13.43 7.01
CA PHE A 83 10.45 -12.95 8.41
C PHE A 83 10.78 -14.06 9.42
N PRO A 84 10.02 -15.17 9.51
CA PRO A 84 10.33 -16.21 10.50
C PRO A 84 11.72 -16.81 10.28
N TRP A 85 12.12 -17.02 9.02
CA TRP A 85 13.47 -17.49 8.71
C TRP A 85 14.55 -16.51 9.16
N ALA A 86 14.39 -15.22 8.84
CA ALA A 86 15.35 -14.17 9.22
C ALA A 86 15.51 -14.02 10.75
N LEU A 87 14.54 -14.47 11.53
CA LEU A 87 14.56 -14.44 13.00
C LEU A 87 15.18 -15.68 13.65
N ILE A 88 15.38 -16.78 12.90
CA ILE A 88 15.82 -18.05 13.48
C ILE A 88 17.07 -18.65 12.80
N PHE A 89 17.53 -18.10 11.68
CA PHE A 89 18.63 -18.67 10.89
C PHE A 89 19.96 -18.78 11.67
N ASP A 90 20.14 -17.95 12.70
CA ASP A 90 21.32 -17.91 13.55
C ASP A 90 21.26 -18.90 14.73
N ARG A 91 20.15 -19.62 14.89
CA ARG A 91 19.98 -20.59 15.97
C ARG A 91 20.84 -21.85 15.74
N PRO A 92 21.32 -22.50 16.81
CA PRO A 92 22.24 -23.63 16.73
C PRO A 92 21.75 -24.79 15.85
N ASP A 93 20.43 -25.01 15.83
CA ASP A 93 19.80 -26.11 15.10
C ASP A 93 19.54 -25.81 13.62
N PHE A 94 19.67 -24.54 13.18
CA PHE A 94 19.21 -24.10 11.86
C PHE A 94 20.34 -23.94 10.83
N GLY A 95 21.58 -23.67 11.26
CA GLY A 95 22.83 -23.90 10.50
C GLY A 95 22.83 -23.57 8.98
N LEU A 96 23.66 -24.29 8.21
CA LEU A 96 23.84 -24.05 6.77
C LEU A 96 22.68 -24.55 5.91
N VAL A 97 21.95 -25.57 6.38
CA VAL A 97 20.84 -26.20 5.65
C VAL A 97 19.72 -25.19 5.40
N THR A 98 19.32 -24.43 6.42
CA THR A 98 18.22 -23.47 6.30
C THR A 98 18.56 -22.26 5.44
N VAL A 99 19.85 -21.90 5.35
CA VAL A 99 20.33 -20.88 4.41
C VAL A 99 20.19 -21.37 2.98
N VAL A 100 20.53 -22.64 2.71
CA VAL A 100 20.38 -23.23 1.37
C VAL A 100 18.90 -23.34 0.99
N GLU A 101 18.05 -23.78 1.90
CA GLU A 101 16.59 -23.84 1.67
C GLU A 101 16.02 -22.46 1.34
N MET A 102 16.44 -21.42 2.07
CA MET A 102 16.01 -20.06 1.78
C MET A 102 16.57 -19.53 0.46
N ALA A 103 17.83 -19.85 0.13
CA ALA A 103 18.40 -19.50 -1.16
C ALA A 103 17.61 -20.13 -2.32
N ILE A 104 17.16 -21.38 -2.17
CA ILE A 104 16.29 -22.05 -3.14
C ILE A 104 14.93 -21.34 -3.20
N PHE A 105 14.31 -21.03 -2.06
CA PHE A 105 13.04 -20.30 -2.01
C PHE A 105 13.13 -18.96 -2.75
N VAL A 106 14.12 -18.13 -2.43
CA VAL A 106 14.35 -16.85 -3.10
C VAL A 106 14.65 -17.02 -4.58
N ALA A 107 15.39 -18.07 -4.98
CA ALA A 107 15.64 -18.37 -6.38
C ALA A 107 14.34 -18.69 -7.15
N VAL A 108 13.40 -19.42 -6.54
CA VAL A 108 12.08 -19.69 -7.13
C VAL A 108 11.28 -18.39 -7.32
N LEU A 109 11.29 -17.49 -6.34
CA LEU A 109 10.68 -16.16 -6.46
C LEU A 109 11.30 -15.35 -7.61
N ALA A 110 12.63 -15.32 -7.66
CA ALA A 110 13.38 -14.63 -8.69
C ALA A 110 13.09 -15.20 -10.09
N LEU A 111 12.90 -16.52 -10.22
CA LEU A 111 12.48 -17.16 -11.47
C LEU A 111 11.07 -16.73 -11.90
N GLY A 112 10.12 -16.62 -10.96
CA GLY A 112 8.79 -16.10 -11.23
C GLY A 112 8.83 -14.66 -11.77
N LEU A 113 9.64 -13.80 -11.13
CA LEU A 113 9.84 -12.42 -11.56
C LEU A 113 10.53 -12.35 -12.94
N LEU A 114 11.58 -13.15 -13.14
CA LEU A 114 12.29 -13.25 -14.40
C LEU A 114 11.35 -13.68 -15.53
N TYR A 115 10.49 -14.68 -15.29
CA TYR A 115 9.48 -15.11 -16.25
C TYR A 115 8.50 -13.98 -16.60
N ALA A 116 7.96 -13.28 -15.60
CA ALA A 116 7.06 -12.15 -15.82
C ALA A 116 7.72 -11.04 -16.64
N TRP A 117 8.99 -10.74 -16.37
CA TRP A 117 9.77 -9.78 -17.14
C TRP A 117 10.01 -10.24 -18.58
N ARG A 118 10.42 -11.50 -18.79
CA ARG A 118 10.66 -12.07 -20.13
C ARG A 118 9.38 -12.11 -20.97
N ARG A 119 8.22 -12.30 -20.35
CA ARG A 119 6.90 -12.23 -20.98
C ARG A 119 6.39 -10.80 -21.23
N ARG A 120 7.18 -9.77 -20.90
CA ARG A 120 6.81 -8.35 -20.99
C ARG A 120 5.50 -8.03 -20.25
N ILE A 121 5.19 -8.77 -19.19
CA ILE A 121 4.01 -8.50 -18.36
C ILE A 121 4.20 -7.19 -17.58
N LEU A 122 5.46 -6.88 -17.26
CA LEU A 122 5.87 -5.66 -16.56
C LEU A 122 6.08 -4.45 -17.49
N HIS A 123 5.58 -4.49 -18.72
CA HIS A 123 5.70 -3.36 -19.65
C HIS A 123 4.60 -2.32 -19.39
N TRP A 124 5.02 -1.08 -19.12
CA TRP A 124 4.13 0.07 -18.99
C TRP A 124 4.11 0.90 -20.28
N THR A 125 3.57 0.29 -21.34
CA THR A 125 3.38 0.94 -22.65
C THR A 125 1.99 0.66 -23.18
#